data_AF-N1Q9J7-F1
#
_entry.id   AF-N1Q9J7-F1
#
_cell.length_a   1.000
_cell.length_b   1.000
_cell.length_c   1.000
_cell.angle_alpha   90.00
_cell.angle_beta   90.00
_cell.angle_gamma   90.00
#
_symmetry.space_group_name_H-M   'P 1'
#
loop_
_entity.id
_entity.type
_entity.pdbx_description
1 polymer ?
#
loop_
_entity_poly.entity_id
_entity_poly.type
_entity_poly.pdbx_seq_one_letter_code
_entity_poly.pdbx_strand_id
1 'polypeptide(L)'
;MIGLATVQPGQSIDALVFCGLAGIGFAGPLTLIVAGVQLATPHHLISTATAVITSTRAVAATVFTAIYTSVVTARAKNYTRRYVGTAVEEAGLPRSGVGPFIAALTSRNSTALANVSGANENVIRAGEAALQHAQADSMRAVWIIAAAFGGLACVVCWFMGDIKKTMTYRVDAPVEELHAKGRCRAE
;
A
#
# COMPACT_ATOMS: atom_id res chain seq x y z
N MET A 1 -6.30 5.96 2.79
CA MET A 1 -4.86 6.28 2.82
C MET A 1 -4.49 7.10 4.05
N ILE A 2 -5.00 8.32 4.24
CA ILE A 2 -4.70 9.13 5.46
C ILE A 2 -5.22 8.48 6.76
N GLY A 3 -6.38 7.81 6.75
CA GLY A 3 -6.88 7.10 7.95
C GLY A 3 -6.02 5.91 8.40
N LEU A 4 -5.20 5.31 7.52
CA LEU A 4 -4.26 4.26 7.92
C LEU A 4 -3.00 4.82 8.59
N ALA A 5 -2.70 6.11 8.36
CA ALA A 5 -1.58 6.81 8.97
C ALA A 5 -1.81 7.17 10.44
N THR A 6 -3.05 7.05 10.93
CA THR A 6 -3.44 7.38 12.32
C THR A 6 -3.66 6.15 13.19
N VAL A 7 -3.52 4.94 12.65
CA VAL A 7 -3.72 3.70 13.41
C VAL A 7 -2.61 3.52 14.44
N GLN A 8 -3.01 3.45 15.72
CA GLN A 8 -2.13 3.10 16.85
C GLN A 8 -2.19 1.60 17.15
N PRO A 9 -1.14 1.01 17.75
CA PRO A 9 -1.16 -0.37 18.21
C PRO A 9 -2.30 -0.57 19.23
N GLY A 10 -3.31 -1.36 18.86
CA GLY A 10 -4.52 -1.62 19.66
C GLY A 10 -5.85 -1.41 18.93
N GLN A 11 -5.88 -0.63 17.83
CA GLN A 11 -7.13 -0.37 17.07
C GLN A 11 -7.21 -1.19 15.76
N SER A 12 -7.35 -2.51 15.91
CA SER A 12 -7.40 -3.45 14.78
C SER A 12 -8.64 -3.30 13.89
N ILE A 13 -9.78 -2.87 14.45
CA ILE A 13 -11.05 -2.74 13.73
C ILE A 13 -11.02 -1.52 12.80
N ASP A 14 -10.52 -0.38 13.28
CA ASP A 14 -10.39 0.84 12.47
C ASP A 14 -9.44 0.62 11.29
N ALA A 15 -8.32 -0.08 11.52
CA ALA A 15 -7.40 -0.45 10.45
C ALA A 15 -8.09 -1.30 9.36
N LEU A 16 -8.93 -2.26 9.76
CA LEU A 16 -9.65 -3.11 8.82
C LEU A 16 -10.70 -2.34 8.02
N VAL A 17 -11.47 -1.47 8.68
CA VAL A 17 -12.49 -0.63 8.04
C VAL A 17 -11.85 0.33 7.04
N PHE A 18 -10.76 1.00 7.41
CA PHE A 18 -10.05 1.90 6.51
C PHE A 18 -9.38 1.17 5.33
N CYS A 19 -8.88 -0.05 5.55
CA CYS A 19 -8.40 -0.91 4.47
C CYS A 19 -9.51 -1.30 3.50
N GLY A 20 -10.68 -1.69 4.01
CA GLY A 20 -11.86 -2.04 3.20
C GLY A 20 -12.34 -0.86 2.35
N LEU A 21 -12.49 0.32 2.96
CA LEU A 21 -12.90 1.54 2.25
C LEU A 21 -11.88 1.94 1.19
N ALA A 22 -10.58 1.83 1.49
CA ALA A 22 -9.53 2.08 0.51
C ALA A 22 -9.63 1.09 -0.67
N GLY A 23 -9.84 -0.20 -0.41
CA GLY A 23 -10.00 -1.22 -1.44
C GLY A 23 -11.14 -0.94 -2.40
N ILE A 24 -12.31 -0.53 -1.89
CA ILE A 24 -13.45 -0.13 -2.70
C ILE A 24 -13.09 1.08 -3.58
N GLY A 25 -12.38 2.06 -3.02
CA GLY A 25 -11.90 3.24 -3.76
C GLY A 25 -10.95 2.90 -4.92
N PHE A 26 -10.09 1.90 -4.78
CA PHE A 26 -9.16 1.49 -5.85
C PHE A 26 -9.83 0.67 -6.95
N ALA A 27 -10.91 -0.06 -6.66
CA ALA A 27 -11.55 -0.95 -7.61
C ALA A 27 -12.09 -0.21 -8.85
N GLY A 28 -12.63 1.00 -8.66
CA GLY A 28 -13.19 1.82 -9.74
C GLY A 28 -12.15 2.17 -10.81
N PRO A 29 -11.09 2.93 -10.47
CA PRO A 29 -10.06 3.30 -11.43
C PRO A 29 -9.36 2.09 -12.08
N LEU A 30 -9.13 1.01 -11.34
CA LEU A 30 -8.54 -0.22 -11.91
C LEU A 30 -9.39 -0.78 -13.04
N THR A 31 -10.70 -0.91 -12.80
CA THR A 31 -11.62 -1.51 -13.78
C THR A 31 -11.78 -0.61 -14.99
N LEU A 32 -11.88 0.70 -14.78
CA LEU A 32 -12.02 1.69 -15.86
C LEU A 32 -10.80 1.73 -16.78
N ILE A 33 -9.58 1.65 -16.23
CA ILE A 33 -8.35 1.64 -17.05
C ILE A 33 -8.29 0.38 -17.93
N VAL A 34 -8.60 -0.79 -17.36
CA VAL A 34 -8.60 -2.06 -18.12
C VAL A 34 -9.65 -2.03 -19.23
N ALA A 35 -10.88 -1.61 -18.91
CA ALA A 35 -11.95 -1.48 -19.89
C ALA A 35 -11.59 -0.46 -20.98
N GLY A 36 -10.96 0.68 -20.61
CA GLY A 36 -10.54 1.71 -21.54
C GLY A 36 -9.51 1.21 -22.56
N VAL A 37 -8.51 0.45 -22.13
CA VAL A 37 -7.52 -0.12 -23.06
C VAL A 37 -8.13 -1.20 -23.96
N GLN A 38 -9.03 -2.03 -23.42
CA GLN A 38 -9.75 -3.02 -24.22
C GLN A 38 -10.60 -2.34 -25.31
N LEU A 39 -11.25 -1.22 -24.99
CA LEU A 39 -12.08 -0.49 -25.94
C LEU A 39 -11.27 0.30 -26.98
N ALA A 40 -10.07 0.76 -26.62
CA ALA A 40 -9.18 1.52 -27.51
C ALA A 40 -8.38 0.65 -28.50
N THR A 41 -8.33 -0.66 -28.26
CA THR A 41 -7.47 -1.58 -29.04
C THR A 41 -8.31 -2.33 -30.09
N PRO A 42 -7.84 -2.45 -31.35
CA PRO A 42 -8.51 -3.28 -32.34
C PRO A 42 -8.47 -4.76 -31.95
N HIS A 43 -9.50 -5.53 -32.32
CA HIS A 43 -9.76 -6.89 -31.83
C HIS A 43 -8.56 -7.87 -31.96
N HIS A 44 -7.76 -7.73 -33.03
CA HIS A 44 -6.60 -8.58 -33.28
C HIS A 44 -5.41 -8.33 -32.34
N LEU A 45 -5.38 -7.20 -31.60
CA LEU A 45 -4.31 -6.84 -30.68
C LEU A 45 -4.74 -6.79 -29.20
N ILE A 46 -5.99 -7.15 -28.88
CA ILE A 46 -6.53 -7.03 -27.51
C ILE A 46 -5.71 -7.85 -26.48
N SER A 47 -5.23 -9.03 -26.88
CA SER A 47 -4.39 -9.89 -26.04
C SER A 47 -3.03 -9.23 -25.74
N THR A 48 -2.40 -8.65 -26.76
CA THR A 48 -1.10 -7.97 -26.62
C THR A 48 -1.23 -6.72 -25.76
N ALA A 49 -2.27 -5.90 -25.98
CA ALA A 49 -2.51 -4.71 -25.17
C ALA A 49 -2.76 -5.07 -23.69
N THR A 50 -3.57 -6.10 -23.42
CA THR A 50 -3.83 -6.57 -22.05
C THR A 50 -2.56 -7.10 -21.38
N ALA A 51 -1.72 -7.83 -22.12
CA ALA A 51 -0.44 -8.33 -21.63
C ALA A 51 0.52 -7.19 -21.26
N VAL A 52 0.58 -6.12 -22.07
CA VAL A 52 1.43 -4.95 -21.79
C VAL A 52 0.98 -4.21 -20.53
N ILE A 53 -0.33 -3.99 -20.34
CA ILE A 53 -0.86 -3.37 -19.11
C ILE A 53 -0.49 -4.22 -17.89
N THR A 54 -0.73 -5.52 -17.96
CA THR A 54 -0.49 -6.46 -16.85
C THR A 54 1.00 -6.52 -16.49
N SER A 55 1.87 -6.55 -17.50
CA SER A 55 3.32 -6.54 -17.31
C SER A 55 3.80 -5.24 -16.66
N THR A 56 3.31 -4.09 -17.14
CA THR A 56 3.64 -2.79 -16.56
C THR A 56 3.19 -2.69 -15.10
N ARG A 57 1.98 -3.22 -14.79
CA ARG A 57 1.50 -3.32 -13.41
C ARG A 57 2.40 -4.17 -12.53
N ALA A 58 2.85 -5.33 -13.02
CA ALA A 58 3.73 -6.22 -12.28
C ALA A 58 5.08 -5.53 -11.97
N VAL A 59 5.67 -4.88 -12.97
CA VAL A 59 6.93 -4.11 -12.80
C VAL A 59 6.75 -2.99 -11.78
N ALA A 60 5.68 -2.20 -11.88
CA ALA A 60 5.40 -1.15 -10.92
C ALA A 60 5.28 -1.70 -9.49
N ALA A 61 4.54 -2.80 -9.30
CA ALA A 61 4.38 -3.42 -7.98
C ALA A 61 5.75 -3.83 -7.38
N THR A 62 6.62 -4.47 -8.16
CA THR A 62 7.95 -4.87 -7.69
C THR A 62 8.81 -3.68 -7.30
N VAL A 63 8.82 -2.63 -8.11
CA VAL A 63 9.61 -1.41 -7.84
C VAL A 63 9.11 -0.72 -6.56
N PHE A 64 7.80 -0.54 -6.41
CA PHE A 64 7.22 0.07 -5.21
C PHE A 64 7.47 -0.77 -3.97
N THR A 65 7.34 -2.10 -4.03
CA THR A 65 7.64 -2.98 -2.90
C THR A 65 9.09 -2.85 -2.45
N ALA A 66 10.05 -2.78 -3.38
CA ALA A 66 11.46 -2.59 -3.03
C ALA A 66 11.70 -1.23 -2.35
N ILE A 67 11.12 -0.14 -2.89
CA ILE A 67 11.22 1.20 -2.32
C ILE A 67 10.62 1.22 -0.91
N TYR A 68 9.38 0.75 -0.74
CA TYR A 68 8.72 0.73 0.56
C TYR A 68 9.47 -0.12 1.59
N THR A 69 9.97 -1.28 1.19
CA THR A 69 10.77 -2.14 2.08
C THR A 69 12.05 -1.44 2.53
N SER A 70 12.74 -0.73 1.64
CA SER A 70 13.96 0.00 1.98
C SER A 70 13.69 1.15 2.96
N VAL A 71 12.63 1.94 2.72
CA VAL A 71 12.23 3.07 3.56
C VAL A 71 11.78 2.60 4.93
N VAL A 72 10.93 1.57 5.00
CA VAL A 72 10.47 0.99 6.26
C VAL A 72 11.64 0.43 7.05
N THR A 73 12.55 -0.32 6.41
CA THR A 73 13.72 -0.89 7.11
C THR A 73 14.63 0.20 7.67
N ALA A 74 14.89 1.26 6.90
CA ALA A 74 15.72 2.37 7.34
C ALA A 74 15.07 3.16 8.49
N ARG A 75 13.76 3.42 8.40
CA ARG A 75 13.01 4.14 9.44
C ARG A 75 12.84 3.30 10.70
N ALA A 76 12.47 2.02 10.56
CA ALA A 76 12.33 1.09 11.67
C ALA A 76 13.60 1.03 12.51
N LYS A 77 14.78 0.88 11.89
CA LYS A 77 16.05 0.89 12.63
C LYS A 77 16.31 2.19 13.41
N ASN A 78 15.87 3.34 12.91
CA ASN A 78 16.05 4.62 13.58
C ASN A 78 15.03 4.84 14.70
N TYR A 79 13.76 4.57 14.44
CA TYR A 79 12.69 4.71 15.43
C TYR A 79 12.79 3.67 16.53
N THR A 80 13.12 2.41 16.22
CA THR A 80 13.35 1.37 17.23
C THR A 80 14.49 1.77 18.16
N ARG A 81 15.62 2.25 17.64
CA ARG A 81 16.74 2.70 18.50
C ARG A 81 16.34 3.88 19.40
N ARG A 82 15.55 4.82 18.88
CA ARG A 82 15.13 6.01 19.64
C ARG A 82 14.06 5.69 20.69
N TYR A 83 12.95 5.07 20.29
CA TYR A 83 11.82 4.79 21.17
C TYR A 83 12.10 3.66 22.17
N VAL A 84 12.76 2.58 21.73
CA VAL A 84 13.13 1.50 22.66
C VAL A 84 14.27 1.96 23.56
N GLY A 85 15.21 2.77 23.05
CA GLY A 85 16.26 3.37 23.87
C GLY A 85 15.70 4.21 25.02
N THR A 86 14.78 5.15 24.73
CA THR A 86 14.16 5.99 25.77
C THR A 86 13.30 5.17 26.73
N ALA A 87 12.48 4.25 26.24
CA ALA A 87 11.60 3.44 27.08
C ALA A 87 12.38 2.51 28.02
N VAL A 88 13.52 1.99 27.57
CA VAL A 88 14.36 1.08 28.36
C VAL A 88 15.24 1.86 29.36
N GLU A 89 15.69 3.08 29.00
CA GLU A 89 16.33 4.00 29.94
C GLU A 89 15.36 4.45 31.06
N GLU A 90 14.11 4.81 30.72
CA GLU A 90 13.08 5.17 31.70
C GLU A 90 12.66 3.98 32.58
N ALA A 91 12.70 2.77 32.04
CA ALA A 91 12.40 1.55 32.79
C ALA A 91 13.56 1.06 33.68
N GLY A 92 14.69 1.78 33.70
CA GLY A 92 15.79 1.56 34.64
C GLY A 92 16.90 0.64 34.15
N LEU A 93 16.97 0.33 32.85
CA LEU A 93 18.08 -0.47 32.31
C LEU A 93 19.33 0.40 32.10
N PRO A 94 20.53 -0.03 32.53
CA PRO A 94 21.76 0.69 32.27
C PRO A 94 22.05 0.77 30.76
N ARG A 95 22.56 1.92 30.29
CA ARG A 95 22.87 2.22 28.88
C ARG A 95 23.66 1.13 28.14
N SER A 96 24.52 0.41 28.85
CA SER A 96 25.31 -0.69 28.30
C SER A 96 24.48 -1.91 27.85
N GLY A 97 23.30 -2.12 28.42
CA GLY A 97 22.40 -3.24 28.11
C GLY A 97 21.37 -2.95 27.00
N VAL A 98 21.19 -1.68 26.62
CA VAL A 98 20.14 -1.23 25.69
C VAL A 98 20.36 -1.78 24.28
N GLY A 99 21.60 -1.79 23.79
CA GLY A 99 21.97 -2.35 22.48
C GLY A 99 21.64 -3.85 22.33
N PRO A 100 22.17 -4.73 23.21
CA PRO A 100 21.87 -6.16 23.16
C PRO A 100 20.40 -6.48 23.45
N PHE A 101 19.74 -5.70 24.32
CA PHE A 101 18.30 -5.84 24.57
C PHE A 101 17.47 -5.53 23.31
N ILE A 102 17.75 -4.45 22.58
CA ILE A 102 17.08 -4.11 21.31
C ILE A 102 17.30 -5.21 20.26
N ALA A 103 18.51 -5.76 20.17
CA ALA A 103 18.82 -6.85 19.25
C ALA A 103 18.05 -8.14 19.61
N ALA A 104 18.00 -8.49 20.89
CA ALA A 104 17.26 -9.65 21.40
C ALA A 104 15.74 -9.49 21.21
N LEU A 105 15.21 -8.28 21.43
CA LEU A 105 13.80 -7.92 21.22
C LEU A 105 13.41 -8.03 19.74
N THR A 106 14.25 -7.50 18.85
CA THR A 106 14.02 -7.55 17.40
C THR A 106 14.08 -8.98 16.87
N SER A 107 14.95 -9.82 17.45
CA SER A 107 15.09 -11.23 17.09
C SER A 107 14.05 -12.15 17.74
N ARG A 108 13.13 -11.63 18.58
CA ARG A 108 12.20 -12.41 19.43
C ARG A 108 12.89 -13.54 20.22
N ASN A 109 14.15 -13.33 20.61
CA ASN A 109 14.89 -14.36 21.31
C ASN A 109 14.69 -14.22 22.82
N SER A 110 13.69 -14.94 23.33
CA SER A 110 13.31 -14.93 24.76
C SER A 110 14.47 -15.33 25.70
N THR A 111 15.38 -16.20 25.23
CA THR A 111 16.55 -16.63 25.99
C THR A 111 17.59 -15.52 26.11
N ALA A 112 17.75 -14.71 25.05
CA ALA A 112 18.65 -13.56 25.06
C ALA A 112 18.09 -12.39 25.89
N LEU A 113 16.76 -12.22 25.95
CA LEU A 113 16.12 -11.26 26.86
C LEU A 113 16.36 -11.60 28.33
N ALA A 114 16.25 -12.89 28.70
CA ALA A 114 16.45 -13.35 30.07
C ALA A 114 17.92 -13.22 30.55
N ASN A 115 18.87 -13.21 29.62
CA ASN A 115 20.30 -13.06 29.91
C ASN A 115 20.75 -11.59 30.08
N VAL A 116 19.88 -10.60 29.81
CA VAL A 116 20.21 -9.19 30.01
C VAL A 116 20.07 -8.84 31.50
N SER A 117 21.17 -8.42 32.11
CA SER A 117 21.22 -8.02 33.52
C SER A 117 20.28 -6.82 33.77
N GLY A 118 19.20 -7.04 34.52
CA GLY A 118 18.17 -6.02 34.79
C GLY A 118 16.88 -6.13 33.96
N ALA A 119 16.75 -7.15 33.10
CA ALA A 119 15.52 -7.43 32.35
C ALA A 119 14.38 -7.86 33.28
N ASN A 120 13.65 -6.90 33.81
CA ASN A 120 12.38 -7.12 34.50
C ASN A 120 11.25 -7.26 33.46
N GLU A 121 10.21 -8.04 33.76
CA GLU A 121 9.06 -8.27 32.88
C GLU A 121 8.40 -6.94 32.44
N ASN A 122 8.43 -5.93 33.31
CA ASN A 122 7.99 -4.56 33.00
C ASN A 122 8.84 -3.89 31.89
N VAL A 123 10.15 -4.09 31.85
CA VAL A 123 11.03 -3.50 30.82
C VAL A 123 10.80 -4.20 29.48
N ILE A 124 10.53 -5.50 29.51
CA ILE A 124 10.18 -6.31 28.33
C ILE A 124 8.88 -5.80 27.72
N ARG A 125 7.83 -5.67 28.54
CA ARG A 125 6.53 -5.14 28.09
C ARG A 125 6.65 -3.70 27.56
N ALA A 126 7.39 -2.83 28.24
CA ALA A 126 7.60 -1.45 27.80
C ALA A 126 8.39 -1.39 26.48
N GLY A 127 9.42 -2.24 26.33
CA GLY A 127 10.20 -2.37 25.10
C GLY A 127 9.37 -2.90 23.93
N GLU A 128 8.52 -3.91 24.15
CA GLU A 128 7.61 -4.45 23.14
C GLU A 128 6.56 -3.42 22.69
N ALA A 129 5.96 -2.68 23.63
CA ALA A 129 5.02 -1.61 23.29
C ALA A 129 5.72 -0.49 22.48
N ALA A 130 6.91 -0.07 22.91
CA ALA A 130 7.72 0.93 22.19
C ALA A 130 8.13 0.43 20.78
N LEU A 131 8.43 -0.86 20.63
CA LEU A 131 8.71 -1.47 19.34
C LEU A 131 7.47 -1.43 18.43
N GLN A 132 6.29 -1.77 18.96
CA GLN A 132 5.04 -1.69 18.20
C GLN A 132 4.74 -0.26 17.75
N HIS A 133 4.95 0.74 18.61
CA HIS A 133 4.82 2.15 18.24
C HIS A 133 5.84 2.58 17.17
N ALA A 134 7.10 2.15 17.29
CA ALA A 134 8.14 2.44 16.29
C ALA A 134 7.83 1.82 14.91
N GLN A 135 7.25 0.62 14.90
CA GLN A 135 6.81 -0.04 13.66
C GLN A 135 5.62 0.69 13.03
N ALA A 136 4.62 1.07 13.84
CA ALA A 136 3.46 1.84 13.36
C ALA A 136 3.87 3.18 12.71
N ASP A 137 4.78 3.93 13.34
CA ASP A 137 5.26 5.21 12.79
C ASP A 137 6.14 5.03 11.53
N SER A 138 6.89 3.92 11.46
CA SER A 138 7.65 3.58 10.25
C SER A 138 6.74 3.31 9.05
N MET A 139 5.59 2.66 9.26
CA MET A 139 4.60 2.42 8.20
C MET A 139 3.86 3.70 7.78
N ARG A 140 3.73 4.69 8.67
CA ARG A 140 3.10 5.99 8.35
C ARG A 140 3.75 6.68 7.16
N ALA A 141 5.08 6.59 7.05
CA ALA A 141 5.83 7.14 5.92
C ALA A 141 5.43 6.52 4.57
N VAL A 142 5.15 5.22 4.54
CA VAL A 142 4.69 4.51 3.34
C VAL A 142 3.35 5.06 2.87
N TRP A 143 2.42 5.28 3.80
CA TRP A 143 1.08 5.81 3.48
C TRP A 143 1.13 7.23 2.94
N ILE A 144 2.06 8.06 3.40
CA ILE A 144 2.28 9.42 2.88
C ILE A 144 2.80 9.36 1.44
N ILE A 145 3.78 8.50 1.17
CA ILE A 145 4.33 8.31 -0.19
C ILE A 145 3.23 7.79 -1.13
N ALA A 146 2.48 6.77 -0.70
CA ALA A 146 1.37 6.21 -1.46
C ALA A 146 0.28 7.26 -1.76
N ALA A 147 -0.02 8.14 -0.82
CA ALA A 147 -0.98 9.23 -1.02
C ALA A 147 -0.51 10.24 -2.07
N ALA A 148 0.78 10.59 -2.09
CA ALA A 148 1.34 11.50 -3.10
C ALA A 148 1.26 10.92 -4.52
N PHE A 149 1.61 9.63 -4.69
CA PHE A 149 1.47 8.94 -5.98
C PHE A 149 0.00 8.78 -6.39
N GLY A 150 -0.90 8.53 -5.44
CA GLY A 150 -2.34 8.51 -5.70
C GLY A 150 -2.86 9.86 -6.22
N GLY A 151 -2.42 10.96 -5.60
CA GLY A 151 -2.75 12.31 -6.06
C GLY A 151 -2.24 12.59 -7.48
N LEU A 152 -0.98 12.23 -7.77
CA LEU A 152 -0.42 12.36 -9.12
C LEU A 152 -1.22 11.53 -10.15
N ALA A 153 -1.62 10.31 -9.80
CA ALA A 153 -2.45 9.47 -10.66
C ALA A 153 -3.81 10.13 -10.97
N CYS A 154 -4.46 10.77 -9.99
CA CYS A 154 -5.68 11.54 -10.23
C CYS A 154 -5.47 12.70 -11.20
N VAL A 155 -4.35 13.42 -11.09
CA VAL A 155 -4.00 14.50 -12.03
C VAL A 155 -3.80 13.95 -13.44
N VAL A 156 -3.08 12.84 -13.58
CA VAL A 156 -2.86 12.20 -14.88
C VAL A 156 -4.18 11.71 -15.49
N CYS A 157 -5.09 11.15 -14.70
CA CYS A 157 -6.42 10.77 -15.16
C CYS A 157 -7.23 11.97 -15.71
N TRP A 158 -7.01 13.17 -15.19
CA TRP A 158 -7.68 14.37 -15.71
C TRP A 158 -7.20 14.75 -17.12
N PHE A 159 -5.95 14.42 -17.45
CA PHE A 159 -5.41 14.62 -18.80
C PHE A 159 -5.79 13.49 -19.78
N MET A 160 -6.51 12.45 -19.33
CA MET A 160 -6.93 11.36 -20.19
C MET A 160 -8.09 11.79 -21.09
N GLY A 161 -7.86 11.77 -22.40
CA GLY A 161 -8.82 12.22 -23.42
C GLY A 161 -10.08 11.36 -23.51
N ASP A 162 -11.13 11.93 -24.11
CA ASP A 162 -12.47 11.34 -24.19
C ASP A 162 -12.50 10.02 -24.98
N ILE A 163 -12.77 8.91 -24.30
CA ILE A 163 -12.91 7.55 -24.88
C ILE A 163 -14.27 7.37 -25.57
N LYS A 164 -15.21 8.32 -25.43
CA LYS A 164 -16.56 8.24 -26.02
C LYS A 164 -16.56 8.07 -27.53
N LYS A 165 -15.50 8.53 -28.23
CA LYS A 165 -15.35 8.33 -29.69
C LYS A 165 -15.17 6.85 -30.08
N THR A 166 -14.71 6.01 -29.16
CA THR A 166 -14.46 4.57 -29.39
C THR A 166 -15.63 3.69 -28.95
N MET A 167 -16.62 4.23 -28.21
CA MET A 167 -17.89 3.56 -27.87
C MET A 167 -18.88 3.56 -29.06
N THR A 168 -18.53 2.88 -30.16
CA THR A 168 -19.44 2.70 -31.31
C THR A 168 -20.24 1.41 -31.18
N TYR A 169 -21.48 1.37 -31.68
CA TYR A 169 -22.37 0.21 -31.71
C TYR A 169 -21.90 -0.93 -32.65
N ARG A 170 -20.64 -0.89 -33.13
CA ARG A 170 -20.07 -1.96 -33.94
C ARG A 170 -19.72 -3.12 -33.00
N VAL A 171 -20.46 -4.20 -33.14
CA VAL A 171 -20.11 -5.50 -32.54
C VAL A 171 -19.25 -6.24 -33.56
N ASP A 172 -17.98 -6.49 -33.23
CA ASP A 172 -17.04 -7.14 -34.15
C ASP A 172 -17.24 -8.67 -34.29
N ALA A 173 -18.03 -9.28 -33.40
CA ALA A 173 -18.45 -10.69 -33.50
C ALA A 173 -19.96 -10.81 -33.21
N PRO A 174 -20.83 -10.40 -34.14
CA PRO A 174 -22.27 -10.46 -33.96
C PRO A 174 -22.75 -11.91 -34.05
N VAL A 175 -23.50 -12.38 -33.04
CA VAL A 175 -24.23 -13.66 -33.12
C VAL A 175 -25.58 -13.50 -33.87
N GLU A 176 -26.01 -12.27 -34.09
CA GLU A 176 -27.27 -11.86 -34.73
C GLU A 176 -26.99 -10.71 -35.71
N GLU A 177 -27.63 -10.70 -36.89
CA GLU A 177 -27.49 -9.59 -37.84
C GLU A 177 -28.05 -8.29 -37.22
N LEU A 178 -27.15 -7.40 -36.83
CA LEU A 178 -27.51 -6.10 -36.28
C LEU A 178 -28.02 -5.17 -37.39
N HIS A 179 -29.34 -5.12 -37.58
CA HIS A 179 -29.98 -4.05 -38.32
C HIS A 179 -29.79 -2.73 -37.58
N ALA A 180 -28.96 -1.84 -38.11
CA ALA A 180 -28.83 -0.49 -37.60
C ALA A 180 -30.22 0.18 -37.60
N LYS A 181 -30.74 0.55 -36.42
CA LYS A 181 -31.95 1.35 -36.29
C LYS A 181 -31.72 2.67 -37.02
N GLY A 182 -32.32 2.80 -38.20
CA GLY A 182 -32.22 4.00 -39.03
C GLY A 182 -32.55 5.23 -38.21
N ARG A 183 -31.65 6.23 -38.24
CA ARG A 183 -31.99 7.57 -37.77
C ARG A 183 -33.13 8.06 -38.64
N CYS A 184 -34.35 8.09 -38.09
CA CYS A 184 -35.41 8.91 -38.64
C CYS A 184 -35.01 10.37 -38.39
N ARG A 185 -34.37 10.97 -39.38
CA ARG A 185 -34.13 12.41 -39.47
C ARG A 185 -35.40 12.99 -40.11
N ALA A 186 -36.35 13.38 -39.29
CA ALA A 186 -37.39 14.32 -39.70
C ALA A 186 -36.87 15.73 -39.41
N GLU A 187 -37.20 16.63 -40.34
CA GLU A 187 -36.72 18.00 -40.52
C GLU A 187 -36.90 18.91 -39.31
#